data_AF-A0A022PDL6-F1
#
_entry.id   AF-A0A022PDL6-F1
#
_cell.length_a   1.000
_cell.length_b   1.000
_cell.length_c   1.000
_cell.angle_alpha   90.00
_cell.angle_beta   90.00
_cell.angle_gamma   90.00
#
_symmetry.space_group_name_H-M   'P 1'
#
loop_
_entity.id
_entity.type
_entity.pdbx_description
1 polymer ?
#
loop_
_entity_poly.entity_id
_entity_poly.type
_entity_poly.pdbx_seq_one_letter_code
_entity_poly.pdbx_strand_id
1 'polypeptide(L)'
;MKKNKTVTKTSLLQSFERTYRICLVSDEADTQPIEAALTQKELFSLLSKHNIVDEKSTTAFIPGTFTHTNTRDEADIREISLIVYDIDGKKNHYTLENLKQKLSHYSCIIYSTYNSSYEHPRWRIVLLLDKPIPPKYFKNVHHKISNELNIEIDQTCTNINRLYYLPSTSKFNDFTYSWTNSGILINYVDFLKDISKPQTLTKAQKRTTHTRKTEVNRGYVSFGSVGGLERDLELCGFVVPEPLKAPFSQEDFDELLSQPGTWLRAAKYLGFPIERITHEKPYSRSFSSVIPGVEDNIPSCSIALYSENGKYRVVYQAFNEVHFVSGASGPVKFDLSHIYAMMHSGRRIPKEEFPAGTNKVWLTRLLIDAGMIIPEEVCDLPDLPEEAVQAERLYTGFRRLLQCKRVFKEQIADATAFTLTFACYWCRIGNRNTAKKYTQILLDNGVLRFVDRINLPRGGSVPLIMPAGKSAKVYQLCQRESKAKRGYKNTVKPAQYPIVELAPVVSMYSYKSTAVVSSKPIKVEPIPILQTTAVNRRIFEGGNNDTDVVMRIINVIRQNGMLALSLEVLLAEVELPVDDELIAFLPFVKRYISDYDEKYPKLSYK
;
A
#
# COMPACT_ATOMS: atom_id res chain seq x y z
N MET A 1 49.86 11.47 52.71
CA MET A 1 48.77 10.57 53.11
C MET A 1 47.66 10.62 52.06
N LYS A 2 47.57 9.63 51.18
CA LYS A 2 46.44 9.49 50.24
C LYS A 2 45.20 9.15 51.08
N LYS A 3 44.21 10.06 51.11
CA LYS A 3 42.93 9.81 51.78
C LYS A 3 42.29 8.56 51.14
N ASN A 4 42.15 7.49 51.90
CA ASN A 4 41.36 6.33 51.53
C ASN A 4 39.92 6.80 51.27
N LYS A 5 39.52 6.86 49.99
CA LYS A 5 38.12 7.05 49.60
C LYS A 5 37.35 5.81 50.07
N THR A 6 36.48 5.98 51.05
CA THR A 6 35.58 4.94 51.55
C THR A 6 34.72 4.44 50.37
N VAL A 7 34.93 3.19 49.96
CA VAL A 7 34.17 2.59 48.86
C VAL A 7 32.74 2.35 49.36
N THR A 8 31.78 3.11 48.85
CA THR A 8 30.35 2.93 49.14
C THR A 8 29.75 1.86 48.22
N LYS A 9 28.68 1.18 48.67
CA LYS A 9 27.94 0.20 47.86
C LYS A 9 27.52 0.78 46.49
N THR A 10 27.13 2.04 46.45
CA THR A 10 26.75 2.76 45.23
C THR A 10 27.94 3.01 44.31
N SER A 11 29.10 3.45 44.83
CA SER A 11 30.31 3.65 44.02
C SER A 11 30.90 2.34 43.48
N LEU A 12 30.70 1.23 44.20
CA LEU A 12 31.09 -0.11 43.78
C LEU A 12 30.14 -0.62 42.67
N LEU A 13 28.83 -0.44 42.83
CA LEU A 13 27.83 -0.78 41.79
C LEU A 13 28.01 0.04 40.51
N GLN A 14 28.39 1.31 40.63
CA GLN A 14 28.70 2.18 39.48
C GLN A 14 30.02 1.81 38.77
N SER A 15 30.89 1.02 39.42
CA SER A 15 32.15 0.54 38.82
C SER A 15 31.99 -0.73 37.97
N PHE A 16 30.87 -1.45 38.09
CA PHE A 16 30.57 -2.58 37.23
C PHE A 16 30.12 -2.09 35.86
N GLU A 17 30.79 -2.56 34.81
CA GLU A 17 30.41 -2.26 33.44
C GLU A 17 29.05 -2.90 33.13
N ARG A 18 28.16 -2.11 32.50
CA ARG A 18 26.82 -2.59 32.15
C ARG A 18 26.92 -3.65 31.06
N THR A 19 26.15 -4.73 31.25
CA THR A 19 26.01 -5.78 30.25
C THR A 19 24.62 -5.79 29.63
N TYR A 20 24.56 -6.22 28.38
CA TYR A 20 23.37 -6.40 27.57
C TYR A 20 23.17 -7.88 27.33
N ARG A 21 22.04 -8.42 27.77
CA ARG A 21 21.74 -9.84 27.65
C ARG A 21 21.04 -10.15 26.34
N ILE A 22 21.65 -11.00 25.54
CA ILE A 22 21.14 -11.48 24.26
C ILE A 22 21.17 -13.00 24.23
N CYS A 23 20.40 -13.60 23.34
CA CYS A 23 20.46 -15.04 23.09
C CYS A 23 21.09 -15.28 21.72
N LEU A 24 22.17 -16.06 21.67
CA LEU A 24 22.83 -16.50 20.45
C LEU A 24 22.26 -17.83 19.97
N VAL A 25 22.14 -17.98 18.66
CA VAL A 25 21.74 -19.22 18.01
C VAL A 25 22.58 -19.47 16.77
N SER A 26 22.75 -20.74 16.42
CA SER A 26 23.56 -21.15 15.28
C SER A 26 22.93 -20.77 13.94
N ASP A 27 21.60 -20.87 13.84
CA ASP A 27 20.79 -20.54 12.66
C ASP A 27 19.30 -20.41 13.05
N GLU A 28 18.40 -20.28 12.05
CA GLU A 28 16.95 -20.18 12.29
C GLU A 28 16.30 -21.45 12.86
N ALA A 29 16.88 -22.63 12.66
CA ALA A 29 16.38 -23.93 13.11
C ALA A 29 16.85 -24.31 14.51
N ASP A 30 17.90 -23.66 15.02
CA ASP A 30 18.41 -23.86 16.37
C ASP A 30 17.36 -23.48 17.44
N THR A 31 16.93 -24.49 18.21
CA THR A 31 15.92 -24.38 19.26
C THR A 31 16.52 -24.19 20.66
N GLN A 32 17.85 -24.13 20.77
CA GLN A 32 18.58 -24.05 22.05
C GLN A 32 19.39 -22.75 22.12
N PRO A 33 18.73 -21.59 22.32
CA PRO A 33 19.43 -20.32 22.42
C PRO A 33 20.37 -20.28 23.63
N ILE A 34 21.59 -19.80 23.41
CA ILE A 34 22.61 -19.60 24.45
C ILE A 34 22.56 -18.14 24.91
N GLU A 35 22.24 -17.90 26.19
CA GLU A 35 22.27 -16.56 26.77
C GLU A 35 23.73 -16.07 26.93
N ALA A 36 23.99 -14.86 26.45
CA ALA A 36 25.25 -14.15 26.61
C ALA A 36 25.00 -12.76 27.18
N ALA A 37 25.78 -12.38 28.20
CA ALA A 37 25.77 -11.04 28.77
C ALA A 37 27.04 -10.30 28.30
N LEU A 38 26.88 -9.34 27.39
CA LEU A 38 27.99 -8.65 26.73
C LEU A 38 28.09 -7.21 27.21
N THR A 39 29.29 -6.71 27.47
CA THR A 39 29.54 -5.28 27.62
C THR A 39 29.29 -4.55 26.30
N GLN A 40 29.14 -3.22 26.34
CA GLN A 40 29.01 -2.41 25.12
C GLN A 40 30.18 -2.65 24.16
N LYS A 41 31.40 -2.74 24.69
CA LYS A 41 32.61 -2.98 23.91
C LYS A 41 32.59 -4.34 23.21
N GLU A 42 32.23 -5.40 23.93
CA GLU A 42 32.12 -6.75 23.37
C GLU A 42 31.03 -6.83 22.32
N LEU A 43 29.85 -6.25 22.57
CA LEU A 43 28.74 -6.24 21.63
C LEU A 43 29.09 -5.48 20.34
N PHE A 44 29.71 -4.30 20.45
CA PHE A 44 30.16 -3.55 19.28
C PHE A 44 31.27 -4.30 18.53
N SER A 45 32.19 -4.96 19.23
CA SER A 45 33.21 -5.78 18.60
C SER A 45 32.60 -6.96 17.84
N LEU A 46 31.59 -7.62 18.41
CA LEU A 46 30.86 -8.71 17.79
C LEU A 46 30.12 -8.27 16.52
N LEU A 47 29.48 -7.10 16.57
CA LEU A 47 28.61 -6.60 15.50
C LEU A 47 29.32 -5.70 14.46
N SER A 48 30.60 -5.38 14.65
CA SER A 48 31.36 -4.55 13.69
C SER A 48 32.02 -5.35 12.57
N LYS A 49 32.20 -6.66 12.75
CA LYS A 49 32.98 -7.51 11.83
C LYS A 49 32.05 -8.43 11.03
N HIS A 50 32.11 -8.31 9.69
CA HIS A 50 31.37 -9.20 8.78
C HIS A 50 32.08 -10.53 8.62
N ASN A 51 31.34 -11.62 8.83
CA ASN A 51 31.79 -12.96 8.49
C ASN A 51 31.55 -13.22 7.00
N ILE A 52 32.54 -13.78 6.31
CA ILE A 52 32.38 -14.23 4.93
C ILE A 52 31.76 -15.63 4.97
N VAL A 53 30.58 -15.77 4.40
CA VAL A 53 29.81 -17.02 4.39
C VAL A 53 29.32 -17.33 2.98
N ASP A 54 29.21 -18.62 2.64
CA ASP A 54 28.70 -19.05 1.34
C ASP A 54 27.16 -18.98 1.27
N GLU A 55 26.48 -19.14 2.41
CA GLU A 55 25.02 -19.11 2.52
C GLU A 55 24.52 -18.13 3.59
N LYS A 56 23.30 -17.65 3.42
CA LYS A 56 22.69 -16.61 4.28
C LYS A 56 22.34 -17.12 5.68
N SER A 57 22.01 -18.41 5.82
CA SER A 57 21.67 -19.01 7.11
C SER A 57 22.95 -19.19 7.92
N THR A 58 23.11 -18.37 8.96
CA THR A 58 24.32 -18.28 9.78
C THR A 58 23.95 -17.85 11.19
N THR A 59 24.95 -17.72 12.06
CA THR A 59 24.79 -17.34 13.46
C THR A 59 24.00 -16.05 13.60
N ALA A 60 23.07 -16.05 14.53
CA ALA A 60 22.15 -14.96 14.76
C ALA A 60 21.95 -14.72 16.25
N PHE A 61 21.30 -13.60 16.57
CA PHE A 61 20.97 -13.26 17.94
C PHE A 61 19.52 -12.79 18.08
N ILE A 62 18.98 -12.98 19.27
CA ILE A 62 17.71 -12.44 19.73
C ILE A 62 18.05 -11.36 20.76
N PRO A 63 17.49 -10.14 20.67
CA PRO A 63 17.93 -8.98 21.47
C PRO A 63 17.46 -9.01 22.94
N GLY A 64 17.11 -10.19 23.47
CA GLY A 64 16.57 -10.38 24.81
C GLY A 64 16.82 -11.78 25.34
N THR A 65 16.14 -12.10 26.44
CA THR A 65 16.28 -13.38 27.14
C THR A 65 14.93 -14.05 27.35
N PHE A 66 14.96 -15.36 27.65
CA PHE A 66 13.78 -16.17 27.90
C PHE A 66 13.62 -16.49 29.39
N THR A 67 12.41 -16.86 29.79
CA THR A 67 12.07 -17.22 31.18
C THR A 67 12.62 -18.59 31.57
N HIS A 68 12.86 -19.46 30.60
CA HIS A 68 13.43 -20.79 30.77
C HIS A 68 14.32 -21.17 29.57
N THR A 69 15.08 -22.26 29.71
CA THR A 69 15.99 -22.77 28.67
C THR A 69 15.23 -23.54 27.58
N ASN A 70 15.81 -23.65 26.38
CA ASN A 70 15.26 -24.43 25.25
C ASN A 70 13.90 -23.93 24.73
N THR A 71 13.64 -22.63 24.80
CA THR A 71 12.47 -22.00 24.19
C THR A 71 12.88 -20.83 23.33
N ARG A 72 12.09 -20.60 22.28
CA ARG A 72 12.12 -19.39 21.45
C ARG A 72 10.71 -18.80 21.29
N ASP A 73 9.77 -19.23 22.13
CA ASP A 73 8.39 -18.76 22.06
C ASP A 73 8.31 -17.29 22.50
N GLU A 74 7.44 -16.52 21.86
CA GLU A 74 7.17 -15.14 22.23
C GLU A 74 6.61 -15.04 23.66
N ALA A 75 5.83 -16.04 24.08
CA ALA A 75 5.23 -16.10 25.40
C ALA A 75 6.29 -16.20 26.52
N ASP A 76 7.47 -16.71 26.18
CA ASP A 76 8.55 -16.98 27.13
C ASP A 76 9.60 -15.88 27.18
N ILE A 77 9.45 -14.79 26.41
CA ILE A 77 10.37 -13.66 26.50
C ILE A 77 10.29 -13.04 27.90
N ARG A 78 11.43 -12.98 28.57
CA ARG A 78 11.58 -12.36 29.88
C ARG A 78 11.72 -10.85 29.77
N GLU A 79 12.64 -10.40 28.94
CA GLU A 79 12.97 -8.98 28.73
C GLU A 79 13.76 -8.78 27.44
N ILE A 80 13.70 -7.56 26.90
CA ILE A 80 14.45 -7.14 25.71
C ILE A 80 15.56 -6.15 26.12
N SER A 81 16.80 -6.48 25.84
CA SER A 81 17.99 -5.70 26.23
C SER A 81 18.46 -4.73 25.15
N LEU A 82 18.06 -4.92 23.89
CA LEU A 82 18.45 -4.09 22.75
C LEU A 82 17.23 -3.79 21.85
N ILE A 83 17.24 -2.66 21.15
CA ILE A 83 16.28 -2.41 20.06
C ILE A 83 16.98 -2.62 18.73
N VAL A 84 16.38 -3.43 17.86
CA VAL A 84 16.95 -3.74 16.55
C VAL A 84 15.95 -3.38 15.44
N TYR A 85 16.45 -2.69 14.41
CA TYR A 85 15.70 -2.34 13.21
C TYR A 85 16.40 -2.89 11.96
N ASP A 86 15.63 -3.49 11.06
CA ASP A 86 16.09 -3.99 9.76
C ASP A 86 15.59 -3.06 8.65
N ILE A 87 16.51 -2.46 7.90
CA ILE A 87 16.25 -1.54 6.80
C ILE A 87 16.58 -2.27 5.50
N ASP A 88 15.54 -2.69 4.77
CA ASP A 88 15.65 -3.50 3.55
C ASP A 88 15.63 -2.68 2.24
N GLY A 89 15.44 -1.36 2.30
CA GLY A 89 15.46 -0.49 1.11
C GLY A 89 14.22 -0.58 0.19
N LYS A 90 13.13 -1.24 0.62
CA LYS A 90 11.96 -1.56 -0.25
C LYS A 90 11.15 -0.35 -0.71
N LYS A 91 11.12 0.75 0.06
CA LYS A 91 10.40 1.98 -0.32
C LYS A 91 11.30 3.21 -0.33
N ASN A 92 12.18 3.34 0.68
CA ASN A 92 13.19 4.40 0.78
C ASN A 92 14.58 3.79 0.89
N HIS A 93 15.56 4.39 0.20
CA HIS A 93 16.97 4.03 0.32
C HIS A 93 17.65 4.98 1.32
N TYR A 94 18.34 4.42 2.30
CA TYR A 94 19.11 5.20 3.27
C TYR A 94 20.59 5.03 3.01
N THR A 95 21.32 6.13 2.86
CA THR A 95 22.79 6.08 2.91
C THR A 95 23.26 5.92 4.35
N LEU A 96 24.48 5.43 4.53
CA LEU A 96 25.07 5.32 5.86
C LEU A 96 25.14 6.70 6.55
N GLU A 97 25.44 7.75 5.79
CA GLU A 97 25.51 9.14 6.27
C GLU A 97 24.15 9.64 6.77
N ASN A 98 23.06 9.31 6.08
CA ASN A 98 21.71 9.65 6.54
C ASN A 98 21.40 8.99 7.89
N LEU A 99 21.78 7.72 8.06
CA LEU A 99 21.56 7.01 9.32
C LEU A 99 22.45 7.53 10.45
N LYS A 100 23.73 7.84 10.16
CA LYS A 100 24.64 8.48 11.11
C LYS A 100 24.08 9.78 11.67
N GLN A 101 23.51 10.63 10.82
CA GLN A 101 22.87 11.89 11.25
C GLN A 101 21.70 11.63 12.20
N LYS A 102 20.78 10.74 11.80
CA LYS A 102 19.59 10.38 12.60
C LYS A 102 19.92 9.75 13.95
N LEU A 103 21.02 9.01 14.02
CA LEU A 103 21.42 8.22 15.20
C LEU A 103 22.57 8.84 16.00
N SER A 104 23.03 10.03 15.63
CA SER A 104 24.20 10.71 16.21
C SER A 104 24.09 10.95 17.72
N HIS A 105 22.89 11.00 18.28
CA HIS A 105 22.65 11.21 19.70
C HIS A 105 22.55 9.92 20.52
N TYR A 106 22.37 8.77 19.87
CA TYR A 106 22.12 7.49 20.54
C TYR A 106 23.33 6.60 20.54
N SER A 107 23.50 5.79 21.59
CA SER A 107 24.48 4.73 21.56
C SER A 107 23.95 3.56 20.72
N CYS A 108 24.62 3.31 19.60
CA CYS A 108 24.15 2.34 18.62
C CYS A 108 25.28 1.76 17.78
N ILE A 109 24.98 0.67 17.09
CA ILE A 109 25.77 0.18 15.97
C ILE A 109 24.87 -0.03 14.74
N ILE A 110 25.41 0.31 13.58
CA ILE A 110 24.81 0.07 12.27
C ILE A 110 25.73 -0.87 11.51
N TYR A 111 25.19 -1.87 10.83
CA TYR A 111 25.98 -2.71 9.92
C TYR A 111 25.19 -3.11 8.68
N SER A 112 25.89 -3.32 7.56
CA SER A 112 25.27 -3.83 6.32
C SER A 112 24.86 -5.29 6.47
N THR A 113 23.79 -5.69 5.79
CA THR A 113 23.31 -7.09 5.81
C THR A 113 23.83 -7.91 4.62
N TYR A 114 23.68 -9.25 4.67
CA TYR A 114 24.19 -10.18 3.64
C TYR A 114 23.79 -9.81 2.20
N ASN A 115 22.57 -9.33 1.98
CA ASN A 115 22.04 -8.97 0.66
C ASN A 115 22.19 -7.47 0.32
N SER A 116 22.99 -6.73 1.08
CA SER A 116 23.21 -5.31 0.85
C SER A 116 24.13 -5.10 -0.35
N SER A 117 23.84 -4.10 -1.19
CA SER A 117 24.68 -3.70 -2.31
C SER A 117 24.71 -2.17 -2.46
N TYR A 118 25.56 -1.64 -3.33
CA TYR A 118 25.56 -0.19 -3.63
C TYR A 118 24.23 0.30 -4.22
N GLU A 119 23.57 -0.52 -5.02
CA GLU A 119 22.27 -0.22 -5.64
C GLU A 119 21.12 -0.32 -4.63
N HIS A 120 21.22 -1.30 -3.71
CA HIS A 120 20.22 -1.53 -2.67
C HIS A 120 20.89 -1.63 -1.29
N PRO A 121 21.30 -0.49 -0.68
CA PRO A 121 21.88 -0.50 0.65
C PRO A 121 20.86 -0.98 1.69
N ARG A 122 21.24 -1.98 2.47
CA ARG A 122 20.44 -2.56 3.55
C ARG A 122 21.22 -2.51 4.85
N TRP A 123 20.55 -2.08 5.91
CA TRP A 123 21.19 -1.77 7.17
C TRP A 123 20.46 -2.43 8.32
N ARG A 124 21.22 -2.89 9.31
CA ARG A 124 20.69 -3.25 10.62
C ARG A 124 21.17 -2.25 11.65
N ILE A 125 20.24 -1.66 12.39
CA ILE A 125 20.52 -0.71 13.46
C ILE A 125 20.26 -1.42 14.78
N VAL A 126 21.22 -1.37 15.70
CA VAL A 126 21.10 -1.88 17.06
C VAL A 126 21.32 -0.73 18.03
N LEU A 127 20.28 -0.41 18.81
CA LEU A 127 20.27 0.66 19.81
C LEU A 127 20.41 0.07 21.21
N LEU A 128 21.26 0.71 22.02
CA LEU A 128 21.51 0.31 23.40
C LEU A 128 20.52 0.96 24.37
N LEU A 129 20.03 0.17 25.31
CA LEU A 129 19.03 0.57 26.29
C LEU A 129 19.68 0.90 27.64
N ASP A 130 19.11 1.87 28.35
CA ASP A 130 19.51 2.15 29.73
C ASP A 130 19.09 0.99 30.68
N LYS A 131 17.97 0.36 30.36
CA LYS A 131 17.43 -0.78 31.09
C LYS A 131 16.57 -1.65 30.17
N PRO A 132 16.49 -2.97 30.42
CA PRO A 132 15.69 -3.87 29.60
C PRO A 132 14.22 -3.47 29.55
N ILE A 133 13.58 -3.69 28.40
CA ILE A 133 12.16 -3.44 28.18
C ILE A 133 11.36 -4.71 28.55
N PRO A 134 10.39 -4.60 29.47
CA PRO A 134 9.42 -5.66 29.69
C PRO A 134 8.57 -5.95 28.44
N PRO A 135 8.20 -7.22 28.18
CA PRO A 135 7.49 -7.62 26.96
C PRO A 135 6.28 -6.76 26.60
N LYS A 136 5.45 -6.44 27.60
CA LYS A 136 4.26 -5.61 27.45
C LYS A 136 4.50 -4.20 26.89
N TYR A 137 5.72 -3.68 26.99
CA TYR A 137 6.08 -2.33 26.53
C TYR A 137 6.85 -2.34 25.22
N PHE A 138 7.39 -3.49 24.80
CA PHE A 138 8.31 -3.59 23.67
C PHE A 138 7.71 -3.00 22.38
N LYS A 139 6.54 -3.46 21.95
CA LYS A 139 5.92 -3.02 20.68
C LYS A 139 5.71 -1.50 20.63
N ASN A 140 5.23 -0.90 21.71
CA ASN A 140 4.99 0.54 21.77
C ASN A 140 6.31 1.33 21.77
N VAL A 141 7.26 0.95 22.61
CA VAL A 141 8.57 1.61 22.70
C VAL A 141 9.32 1.49 21.37
N HIS A 142 9.33 0.30 20.77
CA HIS A 142 9.96 0.03 19.47
C HIS A 142 9.36 0.90 18.35
N HIS A 143 8.03 1.05 18.29
CA HIS A 143 7.40 1.94 17.31
C HIS A 143 7.64 3.43 17.56
N LYS A 144 7.59 3.87 18.83
CA LYS A 144 7.82 5.29 19.15
C LYS A 144 9.23 5.72 18.76
N ILE A 145 10.23 4.90 19.07
CA ILE A 145 11.62 5.19 18.72
C ILE A 145 11.83 5.21 17.20
N SER A 146 11.23 4.29 16.43
CA SER A 146 11.35 4.33 14.97
C SER A 146 10.71 5.59 14.36
N ASN A 147 9.59 6.02 14.93
CA ASN A 147 8.89 7.24 14.51
C ASN A 147 9.69 8.50 14.83
N GLU A 148 10.26 8.59 16.05
CA GLU A 148 11.11 9.72 16.44
C GLU A 148 12.39 9.80 15.59
N LEU A 149 12.98 8.65 15.26
CA LEU A 149 14.14 8.57 14.36
C LEU A 149 13.75 8.83 12.89
N ASN A 150 12.45 8.80 12.57
CA ASN A 150 11.91 8.87 11.22
C ASN A 150 12.63 7.88 10.29
N ILE A 151 12.72 6.62 10.73
CA ILE A 151 13.29 5.50 9.98
C ILE A 151 12.20 4.51 9.63
N GLU A 152 12.16 4.09 8.37
CA GLU A 152 11.22 3.07 7.92
C GLU A 152 11.73 1.69 8.32
N ILE A 153 10.88 0.93 9.01
CA ILE A 153 11.19 -0.40 9.50
C ILE A 153 10.27 -1.43 8.83
N ASP A 154 10.79 -2.61 8.53
CA ASP A 154 9.95 -3.72 8.09
C ASP A 154 8.95 -4.06 9.21
N GLN A 155 7.65 -4.07 8.92
CA GLN A 155 6.59 -4.30 9.92
C GLN A 155 6.74 -5.65 10.64
N THR A 156 7.44 -6.62 10.04
CA THR A 156 7.76 -7.92 10.65
C THR A 156 8.84 -7.85 11.72
N CYS A 157 9.52 -6.70 11.91
CA CYS A 157 10.51 -6.46 12.97
C CYS A 157 9.88 -6.19 14.36
N THR A 158 8.55 -6.27 14.48
CA THR A 158 7.82 -6.02 15.74
C THR A 158 7.56 -7.28 16.55
N ASN A 159 7.86 -8.46 16.00
CA ASN A 159 7.82 -9.73 16.72
C ASN A 159 8.88 -9.70 17.83
N ILE A 160 8.47 -9.92 19.08
CA ILE A 160 9.35 -9.72 20.24
C ILE A 160 10.48 -10.75 20.34
N ASN A 161 10.27 -11.96 19.82
CA ASN A 161 11.26 -13.04 19.73
C ASN A 161 12.01 -13.04 18.38
N ARG A 162 12.03 -11.92 17.66
CA ARG A 162 12.67 -11.83 16.34
C ARG A 162 14.17 -12.10 16.45
N LEU A 163 14.64 -12.95 15.54
CA LEU A 163 16.03 -13.28 15.33
C LEU A 163 16.65 -12.37 14.27
N TYR A 164 17.88 -11.94 14.52
CA TYR A 164 18.66 -11.08 13.63
C TYR A 164 20.02 -11.71 13.37
N TYR A 165 20.36 -11.88 12.10
CA TYR A 165 21.67 -12.40 11.71
C TYR A 165 22.81 -11.48 12.19
N LEU A 166 23.91 -12.09 12.62
CA LEU A 166 25.17 -11.38 12.80
C LEU A 166 25.66 -10.80 11.46
N PRO A 167 26.53 -9.79 11.46
CA PRO A 167 27.04 -9.20 10.23
C PRO A 167 27.72 -10.28 9.38
N SER A 168 27.25 -10.45 8.15
CA SER A 168 27.76 -11.43 7.20
C SER A 168 27.70 -10.90 5.78
N THR A 169 28.56 -11.41 4.91
CA THR A 169 28.60 -11.09 3.48
C THR A 169 28.95 -12.33 2.65
N SER A 170 28.53 -12.33 1.39
CA SER A 170 29.01 -13.31 0.42
C SER A 170 30.46 -13.01 0.02
N LYS A 171 31.25 -14.03 -0.31
CA LYS A 171 32.61 -13.86 -0.83
C LYS A 171 32.72 -13.02 -2.11
N PHE A 172 31.60 -12.84 -2.82
CA PHE A 172 31.52 -12.06 -4.06
C PHE A 172 30.97 -10.63 -3.86
N ASN A 173 30.68 -10.23 -2.62
CA ASN A 173 30.09 -8.94 -2.29
C ASN A 173 31.04 -8.13 -1.38
N ASP A 174 31.44 -6.96 -1.85
CA ASP A 174 32.35 -6.04 -1.17
C ASP A 174 31.62 -4.95 -0.35
N PHE A 175 30.28 -4.92 -0.36
CA PHE A 175 29.48 -3.96 0.40
C PHE A 175 29.45 -4.28 1.91
N THR A 176 30.57 -4.01 2.59
CA THR A 176 30.78 -4.28 4.02
C THR A 176 31.01 -2.99 4.77
N TYR A 177 30.01 -2.57 5.55
CA TYR A 177 30.07 -1.33 6.30
C TYR A 177 29.54 -1.55 7.70
N SER A 178 30.24 -1.02 8.69
CA SER A 178 29.78 -0.92 10.06
C SER A 178 30.13 0.45 10.63
N TRP A 179 29.29 0.95 11.54
CA TRP A 179 29.51 2.22 12.22
C TRP A 179 28.94 2.17 13.64
N THR A 180 29.71 2.64 14.60
CA THR A 180 29.33 2.68 16.01
C THR A 180 29.25 4.12 16.51
N ASN A 181 28.40 4.34 17.50
CA ASN A 181 28.29 5.59 18.23
C ASN A 181 28.13 5.33 19.72
N SER A 182 28.85 6.08 20.54
CA SER A 182 28.78 6.02 22.01
C SER A 182 28.00 7.20 22.57
N GLY A 183 26.80 7.42 22.02
CA GLY A 183 25.86 8.45 22.47
C GLY A 183 25.09 8.06 23.74
N ILE A 184 23.88 8.61 23.88
CA ILE A 184 23.00 8.40 25.03
C ILE A 184 22.30 7.04 24.92
N LEU A 185 22.16 6.34 26.05
CA LEU A 185 21.39 5.10 26.15
C LEU A 185 19.89 5.40 26.20
N ILE A 186 19.09 4.60 25.52
CA ILE A 186 17.64 4.81 25.45
C ILE A 186 16.97 4.33 26.74
N ASN A 187 16.28 5.24 27.44
CA ASN A 187 15.42 4.89 28.56
C ASN A 187 13.97 4.73 28.09
N TYR A 188 13.49 3.49 28.02
CA TYR A 188 12.16 3.19 27.48
C TYR A 188 11.01 3.88 28.22
N VAL A 189 11.20 4.26 29.49
CA VAL A 189 10.16 4.91 30.30
C VAL A 189 9.84 6.31 29.78
N ASP A 190 10.80 7.00 29.16
CA ASP A 190 10.56 8.30 28.56
C ASP A 190 9.53 8.23 27.43
N PHE A 191 9.49 7.09 26.74
CA PHE A 191 8.53 6.79 25.67
C PHE A 191 7.17 6.33 26.22
N LEU A 192 7.03 6.10 27.53
CA LEU A 192 5.76 5.71 28.17
C LEU A 192 4.94 6.89 28.71
N LYS A 193 5.46 8.12 28.69
CA LYS A 193 4.87 9.28 29.40
C LYS A 193 3.53 9.79 28.88
N ASP A 194 3.03 9.28 27.75
CA ASP A 194 1.71 9.63 27.19
C ASP A 194 0.57 8.65 27.53
N ILE A 195 0.79 7.70 28.44
CA ILE A 195 -0.28 6.84 28.93
C ILE A 195 -1.08 7.64 29.98
N SER A 196 -2.02 8.48 29.54
CA SER A 196 -3.00 9.11 30.41
C SER A 196 -3.82 8.02 31.14
N LYS A 197 -3.80 8.09 32.47
CA LYS A 197 -4.35 7.08 33.39
C LYS A 197 -5.84 6.80 33.11
N PRO A 198 -6.29 5.53 33.14
CA PRO A 198 -7.73 5.22 33.09
C PRO A 198 -8.41 5.73 34.37
N GLN A 199 -9.44 6.56 34.22
CA GLN A 199 -10.30 6.98 35.32
C GLN A 199 -11.04 5.76 35.89
N THR A 200 -10.88 5.57 37.20
CA THR A 200 -11.49 4.50 37.97
C THR A 200 -12.93 4.89 38.32
N LEU A 201 -13.93 4.25 37.71
CA LEU A 201 -15.30 4.32 38.21
C LEU A 201 -15.42 3.44 39.47
N THR A 202 -15.91 4.03 40.55
CA THR A 202 -16.01 3.46 41.89
C THR A 202 -17.18 2.46 42.03
N LYS A 203 -17.04 1.56 43.02
CA LYS A 203 -17.75 0.30 43.28
C LYS A 203 -19.27 0.34 43.53
N ALA A 204 -20.03 1.37 43.12
CA ALA A 204 -21.45 1.50 43.47
C ALA A 204 -22.48 1.07 42.40
N GLN A 205 -22.05 0.55 41.24
CA GLN A 205 -22.96 0.04 40.19
C GLN A 205 -22.77 -1.46 39.88
N LYS A 206 -22.15 -2.21 40.81
CA LYS A 206 -22.10 -3.69 40.76
C LYS A 206 -23.33 -4.28 41.42
N ARG A 207 -24.51 -4.17 40.81
CA ARG A 207 -25.68 -4.94 41.28
C ARG A 207 -26.81 -5.06 40.25
N THR A 208 -26.48 -5.63 39.10
CA THR A 208 -27.33 -6.31 38.10
C THR A 208 -26.47 -6.34 36.84
N THR A 209 -25.72 -7.38 36.53
CA THR A 209 -26.19 -8.68 36.03
C THR A 209 -25.04 -9.67 36.11
N HIS A 210 -25.28 -10.85 36.70
CA HIS A 210 -24.35 -11.97 36.68
C HIS A 210 -24.87 -13.00 35.68
N THR A 211 -24.21 -13.13 34.53
CA THR A 211 -24.15 -14.23 33.52
C THR A 211 -23.87 -13.57 32.16
N ARG A 212 -22.92 -13.93 31.29
CA ARG A 212 -21.99 -15.04 31.07
C ARG A 212 -20.65 -14.41 30.61
N LYS A 213 -19.53 -15.15 30.68
CA LYS A 213 -18.29 -14.82 29.95
C LYS A 213 -18.65 -14.58 28.47
N THR A 214 -18.50 -13.35 27.97
CA THR A 214 -18.55 -13.06 26.53
C THR A 214 -17.15 -12.67 26.07
N GLU A 215 -16.66 -13.51 25.18
CA GLU A 215 -15.63 -13.33 24.16
C GLU A 215 -15.10 -11.91 23.98
N VAL A 216 -13.77 -11.80 23.96
CA VAL A 216 -13.07 -10.68 23.35
C VAL A 216 -13.62 -10.52 21.93
N ASN A 217 -14.15 -9.34 21.61
CA ASN A 217 -14.71 -9.01 20.31
C ASN A 217 -13.64 -9.17 19.21
N ARG A 218 -13.49 -10.39 18.66
CA ARG A 218 -12.91 -10.65 17.33
C ARG A 218 -13.99 -10.44 16.26
N GLY A 219 -14.76 -9.36 16.41
CA GLY A 219 -15.84 -9.03 15.49
C GLY A 219 -15.27 -8.41 14.24
N TYR A 220 -15.07 -9.22 13.19
CA TYR A 220 -15.28 -8.70 11.85
C TYR A 220 -16.66 -8.03 11.84
N VAL A 221 -16.74 -6.78 11.38
CA VAL A 221 -18.04 -6.19 11.04
C VAL A 221 -18.72 -7.16 10.09
N SER A 222 -19.79 -7.81 10.55
CA SER A 222 -20.47 -8.84 9.77
C SER A 222 -21.27 -8.16 8.66
N PHE A 223 -21.19 -8.70 7.44
CA PHE A 223 -22.09 -8.28 6.36
C PHE A 223 -23.55 -8.36 6.83
N GLY A 224 -24.33 -7.32 6.55
CA GLY A 224 -25.76 -7.31 6.84
C GLY A 224 -26.49 -8.42 6.06
N SER A 225 -27.53 -9.01 6.65
CA SER A 225 -28.39 -9.96 5.92
C SER A 225 -29.25 -9.23 4.89
N VAL A 226 -29.24 -9.72 3.65
CA VAL A 226 -29.96 -9.12 2.50
C VAL A 226 -31.46 -8.94 2.80
N GLY A 227 -32.10 -9.90 3.48
CA GLY A 227 -33.53 -9.84 3.81
C GLY A 227 -33.93 -8.77 4.84
N GLY A 228 -32.96 -8.17 5.55
CA GLY A 228 -33.19 -6.99 6.39
C GLY A 228 -33.13 -5.67 5.62
N LEU A 229 -32.46 -5.66 4.47
CA LEU A 229 -32.17 -4.47 3.67
C LEU A 229 -33.31 -4.17 2.69
N GLU A 230 -33.92 -5.16 2.06
CA GLU A 230 -34.96 -4.97 1.02
C GLU A 230 -36.17 -4.10 1.44
N ARG A 231 -36.36 -3.83 2.73
CA ARG A 231 -37.47 -3.02 3.26
C ARG A 231 -37.18 -1.54 3.47
N ASP A 232 -35.92 -1.09 3.39
CA ASP A 232 -35.63 0.33 3.65
C ASP A 232 -35.91 1.16 2.40
N LEU A 233 -37.10 1.74 2.28
CA LEU A 233 -37.44 2.68 1.18
C LEU A 233 -36.69 4.01 1.30
N GLU A 234 -36.21 4.33 2.50
CA GLU A 234 -35.50 5.56 2.82
C GLU A 234 -34.39 5.29 3.85
N LEU A 235 -33.22 5.89 3.65
CA LEU A 235 -32.10 5.85 4.57
C LEU A 235 -31.61 7.28 4.84
N CYS A 236 -31.73 7.71 6.10
CA CYS A 236 -31.22 9.01 6.57
C CYS A 236 -31.73 10.23 5.78
N GLY A 237 -32.99 10.24 5.34
CA GLY A 237 -33.55 11.32 4.53
C GLY A 237 -33.39 11.14 3.03
N PHE A 238 -32.70 10.08 2.58
CA PHE A 238 -32.46 9.79 1.18
C PHE A 238 -33.29 8.60 0.72
N VAL A 239 -34.03 8.78 -0.37
CA VAL A 239 -34.77 7.70 -1.03
C VAL A 239 -33.79 6.65 -1.53
N VAL A 240 -34.06 5.38 -1.23
CA VAL A 240 -33.31 4.26 -1.81
C VAL A 240 -34.01 3.88 -3.11
N PRO A 241 -33.32 3.95 -4.27
CA PRO A 241 -33.94 3.62 -5.54
C PRO A 241 -34.23 2.11 -5.65
N GLU A 242 -35.13 1.75 -6.56
CA GLU A 242 -35.43 0.36 -6.87
C GLU A 242 -34.19 -0.38 -7.41
N PRO A 243 -34.02 -1.69 -7.10
CA PRO A 243 -32.90 -2.47 -7.60
C PRO A 243 -32.89 -2.57 -9.12
N LEU A 244 -31.71 -2.39 -9.72
CA LEU A 244 -31.53 -2.49 -11.16
C LEU A 244 -31.50 -3.96 -11.59
N LYS A 245 -32.38 -4.34 -12.53
CA LYS A 245 -32.45 -5.71 -13.06
C LYS A 245 -31.53 -5.86 -14.27
N ALA A 246 -30.65 -6.85 -14.22
CA ALA A 246 -29.81 -7.19 -15.36
C ALA A 246 -30.63 -7.77 -16.54
N PRO A 247 -30.19 -7.57 -17.80
CA PRO A 247 -29.05 -6.75 -18.19
C PRO A 247 -29.44 -5.27 -18.38
N PHE A 248 -28.53 -4.37 -18.04
CA PHE A 248 -28.70 -2.92 -18.13
C PHE A 248 -27.52 -2.26 -18.84
N SER A 249 -27.65 -1.00 -19.25
CA SER A 249 -26.55 -0.25 -19.89
C SER A 249 -25.63 0.42 -18.88
N GLN A 250 -24.49 0.95 -19.32
CA GLN A 250 -23.63 1.74 -18.45
C GLN A 250 -24.33 2.97 -17.87
N GLU A 251 -25.22 3.60 -18.65
CA GLU A 251 -25.98 4.79 -18.23
C GLU A 251 -26.94 4.46 -17.08
N ASP A 252 -27.66 3.34 -17.16
CA ASP A 252 -28.56 2.88 -16.08
C ASP A 252 -27.78 2.69 -14.75
N PHE A 253 -26.56 2.16 -14.85
CA PHE A 253 -25.68 1.96 -13.69
C PHE A 253 -25.18 3.30 -13.12
N ASP A 254 -24.81 4.24 -13.98
CA ASP A 254 -24.37 5.57 -13.57
C ASP A 254 -25.51 6.37 -12.94
N GLU A 255 -26.74 6.21 -13.43
CA GLU A 255 -27.96 6.77 -12.81
C GLU A 255 -28.20 6.18 -11.42
N LEU A 256 -28.09 4.86 -11.26
CA LEU A 256 -28.19 4.20 -9.96
C LEU A 256 -27.15 4.76 -8.96
N LEU A 257 -25.91 4.97 -9.40
CA LEU A 257 -24.83 5.54 -8.59
C LEU A 257 -24.97 7.04 -8.32
N SER A 258 -25.79 7.75 -9.10
CA SER A 258 -26.09 9.16 -8.83
C SER A 258 -26.95 9.34 -7.57
N GLN A 259 -27.64 8.29 -7.11
CA GLN A 259 -28.53 8.35 -5.97
C GLN A 259 -27.79 8.10 -4.64
N PRO A 260 -27.86 9.01 -3.65
CA PRO A 260 -27.23 8.82 -2.34
C PRO A 260 -27.69 7.55 -1.60
N GLY A 261 -28.99 7.21 -1.73
CA GLY A 261 -29.58 6.04 -1.09
C GLY A 261 -28.90 4.72 -1.49
N THR A 262 -28.45 4.61 -2.75
CA THR A 262 -27.66 3.46 -3.26
C THR A 262 -26.38 3.27 -2.44
N TRP A 263 -25.64 4.36 -2.20
CA TRP A 263 -24.38 4.31 -1.48
C TRP A 263 -24.57 4.06 0.02
N LEU A 264 -25.62 4.64 0.62
CA LEU A 264 -25.97 4.41 2.02
C LEU A 264 -26.43 2.96 2.26
N ARG A 265 -27.18 2.37 1.32
CA ARG A 265 -27.50 0.95 1.32
C ARG A 265 -26.23 0.09 1.32
N ALA A 266 -25.29 0.39 0.41
CA ALA A 266 -24.03 -0.35 0.32
C ALA A 266 -23.21 -0.22 1.62
N ALA A 267 -23.12 0.97 2.20
CA ALA A 267 -22.44 1.20 3.48
C ALA A 267 -23.12 0.45 4.65
N LYS A 268 -24.47 0.43 4.68
CA LYS A 268 -25.26 -0.33 5.67
C LYS A 268 -25.03 -1.83 5.54
N TYR A 269 -24.96 -2.36 4.30
CA TYR A 269 -24.63 -3.76 4.03
C TYR A 269 -23.23 -4.12 4.55
N LEU A 270 -22.26 -3.22 4.43
CA LEU A 270 -20.92 -3.39 5.00
C LEU A 270 -20.88 -3.25 6.54
N GLY A 271 -22.01 -2.92 7.18
CA GLY A 271 -22.14 -2.76 8.62
C GLY A 271 -21.56 -1.44 9.15
N PHE A 272 -21.39 -0.43 8.30
CA PHE A 272 -20.94 0.88 8.73
C PHE A 272 -22.05 1.70 9.39
N PRO A 273 -21.73 2.51 10.42
CA PRO A 273 -22.71 3.40 11.03
C PRO A 273 -23.07 4.50 10.04
N ILE A 274 -24.26 4.43 9.46
CA ILE A 274 -24.76 5.46 8.52
C ILE A 274 -25.61 6.51 9.23
N GLU A 275 -25.91 6.32 10.52
CA GLU A 275 -26.83 7.18 11.24
C GLU A 275 -26.29 8.62 11.27
N ARG A 276 -27.19 9.58 11.01
CA ARG A 276 -26.93 11.04 10.98
C ARG A 276 -26.27 11.56 9.71
N ILE A 277 -25.98 10.73 8.71
CA ILE A 277 -25.53 11.23 7.41
C ILE A 277 -26.71 11.91 6.74
N THR A 278 -26.65 13.24 6.60
CA THR A 278 -27.65 14.05 5.90
C THR A 278 -26.94 15.02 4.96
N HIS A 279 -27.69 15.78 4.15
CA HIS A 279 -27.12 16.87 3.34
C HIS A 279 -26.34 17.89 4.17
N GLU A 280 -26.77 18.17 5.41
CA GLU A 280 -26.11 19.12 6.32
C GLU A 280 -24.94 18.51 7.08
N LYS A 281 -25.03 17.22 7.40
CA LYS A 281 -24.00 16.47 8.15
C LYS A 281 -23.53 15.29 7.30
N PRO A 282 -22.55 15.51 6.40
CA PRO A 282 -22.19 14.52 5.40
C PRO A 282 -21.30 13.38 5.96
N TYR A 283 -21.15 13.22 7.27
CA TYR A 283 -20.25 12.25 7.88
C TYR A 283 -20.91 11.48 9.02
N SER A 284 -20.51 10.21 9.16
CA SER A 284 -20.95 9.35 10.26
C SER A 284 -20.25 9.65 11.57
N ARG A 285 -20.69 8.96 12.63
CA ARG A 285 -19.87 8.78 13.82
C ARG A 285 -18.59 8.00 13.49
N SER A 286 -17.54 8.24 14.26
CA SER A 286 -16.30 7.48 14.17
C SER A 286 -16.49 6.03 14.62
N PHE A 287 -15.83 5.11 13.94
CA PHE A 287 -15.78 3.68 14.25
C PHE A 287 -14.37 3.13 14.04
N SER A 288 -14.10 1.93 14.55
CA SER A 288 -12.79 1.27 14.43
C SER A 288 -12.54 0.80 12.99
N SER A 289 -11.27 0.81 12.59
CA SER A 289 -10.84 0.35 11.27
C SER A 289 -11.31 -1.07 10.96
N VAL A 290 -11.80 -1.25 9.73
CA VAL A 290 -12.13 -2.58 9.18
C VAL A 290 -11.07 -3.06 8.19
N ILE A 291 -10.00 -2.27 8.00
CA ILE A 291 -8.91 -2.61 7.10
C ILE A 291 -8.11 -3.77 7.71
N PRO A 292 -7.91 -4.88 6.98
CA PRO A 292 -7.17 -6.03 7.51
C PRO A 292 -5.76 -5.67 7.97
N GLY A 293 -5.39 -6.13 9.17
CA GLY A 293 -4.09 -5.87 9.77
C GLY A 293 -3.97 -4.53 10.49
N VAL A 294 -5.06 -3.77 10.63
CA VAL A 294 -5.10 -2.50 11.35
C VAL A 294 -5.84 -2.69 12.68
N GLU A 295 -5.17 -2.41 13.78
CA GLU A 295 -5.75 -2.46 15.13
C GLU A 295 -6.02 -1.05 15.65
N ASP A 296 -7.29 -0.75 15.89
CA ASP A 296 -7.73 0.54 16.40
C ASP A 296 -8.14 0.45 17.87
N ASN A 297 -7.34 1.03 18.76
CA ASN A 297 -7.69 1.20 20.17
C ASN A 297 -8.70 2.34 20.40
N ILE A 298 -8.79 3.27 19.44
CA ILE A 298 -9.73 4.40 19.41
C ILE A 298 -10.35 4.42 18.01
N PRO A 299 -11.67 4.64 17.88
CA PRO A 299 -12.32 4.81 16.58
C PRO A 299 -11.60 5.84 15.70
N SER A 300 -10.99 5.39 14.61
CA SER A 300 -10.15 6.24 13.75
C SER A 300 -10.67 6.33 12.31
N CYS A 301 -11.87 5.80 12.05
CA CYS A 301 -12.47 5.80 10.74
C CYS A 301 -13.88 6.39 10.76
N SER A 302 -14.33 6.94 9.65
CA SER A 302 -15.71 7.39 9.42
C SER A 302 -16.11 7.10 7.98
N ILE A 303 -17.40 7.16 7.68
CA ILE A 303 -17.87 7.22 6.29
C ILE A 303 -18.40 8.63 6.03
N ALA A 304 -18.20 9.09 4.80
CA ALA A 304 -18.65 10.42 4.40
C ALA A 304 -19.32 10.39 3.03
N LEU A 305 -20.47 11.05 2.93
CA LEU A 305 -21.20 11.31 1.70
C LEU A 305 -20.63 12.56 1.04
N TYR A 306 -19.93 12.38 -0.07
CA TYR A 306 -19.46 13.46 -0.92
C TYR A 306 -20.47 13.74 -2.02
N SER A 307 -20.68 15.02 -2.32
CA SER A 307 -21.41 15.49 -3.49
C SER A 307 -20.51 16.43 -4.28
N GLU A 308 -20.29 16.13 -5.55
CA GLU A 308 -19.51 16.97 -6.46
C GLU A 308 -20.21 16.99 -7.83
N ASN A 309 -20.58 18.18 -8.31
CA ASN A 309 -21.29 18.37 -9.58
C ASN A 309 -22.56 17.51 -9.73
N GLY A 310 -23.32 17.35 -8.64
CA GLY A 310 -24.55 16.54 -8.62
C GLY A 310 -24.29 15.02 -8.59
N LYS A 311 -23.03 14.57 -8.55
CA LYS A 311 -22.67 13.17 -8.36
C LYS A 311 -22.38 12.91 -6.89
N TYR A 312 -23.02 11.87 -6.37
CA TYR A 312 -22.85 11.45 -4.99
C TYR A 312 -21.93 10.24 -4.90
N ARG A 313 -21.16 10.16 -3.83
CA ARG A 313 -20.41 8.96 -3.45
C ARG A 313 -20.25 8.88 -1.94
N VAL A 314 -20.35 7.69 -1.38
CA VAL A 314 -19.88 7.45 -0.01
C VAL A 314 -18.46 6.94 -0.08
N VAL A 315 -17.58 7.54 0.72
CA VAL A 315 -16.19 7.10 0.86
C VAL A 315 -15.91 6.73 2.29
N TYR A 316 -15.00 5.77 2.45
CA TYR A 316 -14.43 5.40 3.73
C TYR A 316 -13.24 6.32 4.04
N GLN A 317 -13.26 6.95 5.20
CA GLN A 317 -12.22 7.85 5.68
C GLN A 317 -11.43 7.15 6.78
N ALA A 318 -10.14 6.97 6.55
CA ALA A 318 -9.20 6.38 7.51
C ALA A 318 -8.23 7.46 7.99
N PHE A 319 -8.30 7.82 9.28
CA PHE A 319 -7.43 8.84 9.88
C PHE A 319 -6.11 8.24 10.41
N ASN A 320 -6.07 6.92 10.56
CA ASN A 320 -4.89 6.13 10.92
C ASN A 320 -4.02 5.75 9.71
N GLU A 321 -4.48 6.04 8.49
CA GLU A 321 -3.77 5.74 7.25
C GLU A 321 -2.95 6.94 6.76
N VAL A 322 -1.88 6.66 6.04
CA VAL A 322 -0.93 7.68 5.55
C VAL A 322 -1.13 7.90 4.05
N HIS A 323 -1.18 9.17 3.62
CA HIS A 323 -1.25 9.50 2.20
C HIS A 323 0.03 9.09 1.47
N PHE A 324 -0.12 8.53 0.27
CA PHE A 324 1.01 8.21 -0.62
C PHE A 324 1.71 9.47 -1.17
N VAL A 325 1.00 10.60 -1.21
CA VAL A 325 1.51 11.86 -1.75
C VAL A 325 1.93 12.77 -0.60
N SER A 326 3.18 13.24 -0.63
CA SER A 326 3.70 14.21 0.34
C SER A 326 2.90 15.52 0.29
N GLY A 327 2.48 16.01 1.46
CA GLY A 327 1.74 17.28 1.61
C GLY A 327 0.21 17.16 1.64
N ALA A 328 -0.36 15.96 1.46
CA ALA A 328 -1.79 15.74 1.64
C ALA A 328 -2.15 15.69 3.14
N SER A 329 -3.18 16.42 3.54
CA SER A 329 -3.71 16.47 4.91
C SER A 329 -5.12 15.88 5.00
N GLY A 330 -5.54 15.49 6.21
CA GLY A 330 -6.84 14.86 6.46
C GLY A 330 -6.83 13.34 6.27
N PRO A 331 -8.00 12.68 6.31
CA PRO A 331 -8.08 11.23 6.23
C PRO A 331 -7.74 10.70 4.83
N VAL A 332 -7.13 9.52 4.76
CA VAL A 332 -7.02 8.77 3.51
C VAL A 332 -8.40 8.25 3.14
N LYS A 333 -8.80 8.49 1.89
CA LYS A 333 -10.13 8.13 1.37
C LYS A 333 -10.03 6.87 0.54
N PHE A 334 -10.85 5.88 0.86
CA PHE A 334 -11.00 4.64 0.10
C PHE A 334 -12.42 4.55 -0.48
N ASP A 335 -12.51 3.99 -1.68
CA ASP A 335 -13.81 3.63 -2.25
C ASP A 335 -14.41 2.46 -1.46
N LEU A 336 -15.74 2.44 -1.32
CA LEU A 336 -16.42 1.34 -0.62
C LEU A 336 -16.15 -0.02 -1.28
N SER A 337 -15.99 -0.06 -2.60
CA SER A 337 -15.63 -1.29 -3.34
C SER A 337 -14.24 -1.81 -2.95
N HIS A 338 -13.29 -0.93 -2.66
CA HIS A 338 -11.94 -1.29 -2.22
C HIS A 338 -11.95 -1.82 -0.79
N ILE A 339 -12.67 -1.14 0.12
CA ILE A 339 -12.90 -1.64 1.48
C ILE A 339 -13.61 -2.99 1.45
N TYR A 340 -14.65 -3.13 0.62
CA TYR A 340 -15.37 -4.39 0.45
C TYR A 340 -14.45 -5.52 -0.03
N ALA A 341 -13.57 -5.25 -1.01
CA ALA A 341 -12.59 -6.21 -1.47
C ALA A 341 -11.61 -6.65 -0.37
N MET A 342 -11.16 -5.72 0.48
CA MET A 342 -10.27 -6.02 1.60
C MET A 342 -10.98 -6.81 2.71
N MET A 343 -12.20 -6.40 3.10
CA MET A 343 -13.03 -7.14 4.05
C MET A 343 -13.35 -8.55 3.54
N HIS A 344 -13.72 -8.66 2.25
CA HIS A 344 -14.05 -9.94 1.64
C HIS A 344 -12.84 -10.87 1.56
N SER A 345 -11.67 -10.36 1.17
CA SER A 345 -10.46 -11.18 1.04
C SER A 345 -9.76 -11.46 2.37
N GLY A 346 -10.06 -10.67 3.41
CA GLY A 346 -9.33 -10.68 4.68
C GLY A 346 -7.88 -10.18 4.53
N ARG A 347 -7.57 -9.46 3.44
CA ARG A 347 -6.22 -9.00 3.12
C ARG A 347 -6.23 -7.53 2.74
N ARG A 348 -5.12 -6.88 3.03
CA ARG A 348 -4.86 -5.54 2.53
C ARG A 348 -4.52 -5.61 1.04
N ILE A 349 -5.14 -4.76 0.25
CA ILE A 349 -4.92 -4.69 -1.21
C ILE A 349 -4.34 -3.30 -1.53
N PRO A 350 -3.09 -3.22 -2.03
CA PRO A 350 -2.49 -1.95 -2.42
C PRO A 350 -3.31 -1.24 -3.51
N LYS A 351 -3.26 0.09 -3.53
CA LYS A 351 -4.05 0.89 -4.49
C LYS A 351 -3.61 0.65 -5.94
N GLU A 352 -2.32 0.38 -6.13
CA GLU A 352 -1.70 0.06 -7.42
C GLU A 352 -2.20 -1.29 -7.98
N GLU A 353 -2.58 -2.21 -7.08
CA GLU A 353 -3.19 -3.50 -7.42
C GLU A 353 -4.72 -3.43 -7.57
N PHE A 354 -5.32 -2.24 -7.42
CA PHE A 354 -6.76 -2.01 -7.48
C PHE A 354 -7.14 -1.00 -8.60
N PRO A 355 -6.85 -1.31 -9.88
CA PRO A 355 -7.13 -0.40 -10.99
C PRO A 355 -8.64 -0.21 -11.22
N ALA A 356 -9.01 0.80 -12.01
CA ALA A 356 -10.42 1.17 -12.26
C ALA A 356 -11.31 -0.01 -12.70
N GLY A 357 -10.81 -0.90 -13.57
CA GLY A 357 -11.56 -2.11 -13.97
C GLY A 357 -11.83 -3.09 -12.82
N THR A 358 -10.89 -3.22 -11.88
CA THR A 358 -11.06 -4.02 -10.66
C THR A 358 -12.06 -3.36 -9.72
N ASN A 359 -11.98 -2.03 -9.58
CA ASN A 359 -12.91 -1.25 -8.78
C ASN A 359 -14.35 -1.41 -9.26
N LYS A 360 -14.60 -1.25 -10.58
CA LYS A 360 -15.92 -1.41 -11.19
C LYS A 360 -16.54 -2.77 -10.84
N VAL A 361 -15.80 -3.85 -11.04
CA VAL A 361 -16.30 -5.21 -10.80
C VAL A 361 -16.59 -5.46 -9.31
N TRP A 362 -15.73 -4.99 -8.40
CA TRP A 362 -15.99 -5.08 -6.96
C TRP A 362 -17.16 -4.20 -6.50
N LEU A 363 -17.34 -3.03 -7.11
CA LEU A 363 -18.48 -2.17 -6.86
C LEU A 363 -19.78 -2.84 -7.32
N THR A 364 -19.80 -3.41 -8.53
CA THR A 364 -20.95 -4.17 -9.02
C THR A 364 -21.27 -5.34 -8.09
N ARG A 365 -20.25 -6.07 -7.62
CA ARG A 365 -20.43 -7.14 -6.64
C ARG A 365 -21.04 -6.63 -5.33
N LEU A 366 -20.50 -5.54 -4.78
CA LEU A 366 -21.02 -4.91 -3.57
C LEU A 366 -22.50 -4.54 -3.74
N LEU A 367 -22.88 -3.98 -4.89
CA LEU A 367 -24.25 -3.58 -5.14
C LEU A 367 -25.20 -4.77 -5.34
N ILE A 368 -24.74 -5.86 -5.96
CA ILE A 368 -25.48 -7.14 -5.99
C ILE A 368 -25.70 -7.65 -4.56
N ASP A 369 -24.63 -7.70 -3.77
CA ASP A 369 -24.68 -8.22 -2.40
C ASP A 369 -25.54 -7.33 -1.48
N ALA A 370 -25.55 -6.02 -1.72
CA ALA A 370 -26.37 -5.05 -1.00
C ALA A 370 -27.83 -4.99 -1.49
N GLY A 371 -28.21 -5.80 -2.50
CA GLY A 371 -29.56 -5.87 -3.04
C GLY A 371 -29.93 -4.73 -4.00
N MET A 372 -28.98 -3.92 -4.45
CA MET A 372 -29.22 -2.82 -5.40
C MET A 372 -29.18 -3.27 -6.87
N ILE A 373 -28.68 -4.48 -7.13
CA ILE A 373 -28.63 -5.08 -8.46
C ILE A 373 -29.14 -6.51 -8.38
N ILE A 374 -30.05 -6.87 -9.28
CA ILE A 374 -30.56 -8.23 -9.44
C ILE A 374 -29.87 -8.82 -10.67
N PRO A 375 -28.84 -9.68 -10.50
CA PRO A 375 -28.12 -10.28 -11.61
C PRO A 375 -28.91 -11.45 -12.24
N GLU A 376 -28.65 -11.73 -13.51
CA GLU A 376 -29.11 -12.96 -14.15
C GLU A 376 -28.28 -14.18 -13.73
N GLU A 377 -28.88 -15.36 -13.85
CA GLU A 377 -28.17 -16.62 -13.63
C GLU A 377 -27.17 -16.91 -14.75
N VAL A 378 -26.04 -17.51 -14.37
CA VAL A 378 -24.99 -17.92 -15.33
C VAL A 378 -25.23 -19.36 -15.74
N CYS A 379 -26.02 -19.55 -16.80
CA CYS A 379 -26.47 -20.87 -17.25
C CYS A 379 -25.51 -21.58 -18.22
N ASP A 380 -24.54 -20.86 -18.79
CA ASP A 380 -23.59 -21.40 -19.78
C ASP A 380 -22.27 -21.88 -19.17
N LEU A 381 -22.08 -21.72 -17.85
CA LEU A 381 -20.93 -22.27 -17.13
C LEU A 381 -21.19 -23.74 -16.82
N PRO A 382 -20.39 -24.68 -17.35
CA PRO A 382 -20.57 -26.10 -17.05
C PRO A 382 -20.59 -26.38 -15.55
N ASP A 383 -21.36 -27.38 -15.13
CA ASP A 383 -21.34 -27.84 -13.74
C ASP A 383 -19.95 -28.31 -13.34
N LEU A 384 -19.63 -28.15 -12.05
CA LEU A 384 -18.33 -28.54 -11.51
C LEU A 384 -18.26 -30.07 -11.40
N PRO A 385 -17.34 -30.76 -12.12
CA PRO A 385 -17.18 -32.21 -12.00
C PRO A 385 -16.67 -32.63 -10.62
N GLU A 386 -16.97 -33.85 -10.20
CA GLU A 386 -16.55 -34.40 -8.90
C GLU A 386 -15.01 -34.40 -8.75
N GLU A 387 -14.30 -34.67 -9.85
CA GLU A 387 -12.83 -34.67 -9.92
C GLU A 387 -12.22 -33.28 -9.70
N ALA A 388 -13.02 -32.22 -9.92
CA ALA A 388 -12.60 -30.83 -9.83
C ALA A 388 -13.07 -30.12 -8.55
N VAL A 389 -13.69 -30.83 -7.58
CA VAL A 389 -14.24 -30.25 -6.33
C VAL A 389 -13.22 -29.41 -5.57
N GLN A 390 -11.93 -29.79 -5.57
CA GLN A 390 -10.86 -28.99 -4.95
C GLN A 390 -10.74 -27.55 -5.50
N ALA A 391 -11.22 -27.29 -6.72
CA ALA A 391 -11.24 -25.99 -7.37
C ALA A 391 -12.56 -25.21 -7.18
N GLU A 392 -13.48 -25.68 -6.32
CA GLU A 392 -14.80 -25.08 -6.08
C GLU A 392 -14.74 -23.58 -5.75
N ARG A 393 -13.77 -23.14 -4.93
CA ARG A 393 -13.62 -21.72 -4.58
C ARG A 393 -13.30 -20.84 -5.80
N LEU A 394 -12.49 -21.37 -6.72
CA LEU A 394 -12.19 -20.67 -7.97
C LEU A 394 -13.41 -20.69 -8.90
N TYR A 395 -14.09 -21.84 -9.00
CA TYR A 395 -15.29 -22.03 -9.81
C TYR A 395 -16.42 -21.06 -9.41
N THR A 396 -16.79 -21.06 -8.13
CA THR A 396 -17.81 -20.18 -7.56
C THR A 396 -17.43 -18.70 -7.71
N GLY A 397 -16.17 -18.36 -7.49
CA GLY A 397 -15.67 -17.01 -7.72
C GLY A 397 -15.72 -16.61 -9.19
N PHE A 398 -15.35 -17.49 -10.12
CA PHE A 398 -15.46 -17.19 -11.56
C PHE A 398 -16.91 -17.04 -12.00
N ARG A 399 -17.82 -17.88 -11.51
CA ARG A 399 -19.27 -17.73 -11.71
C ARG A 399 -19.75 -16.35 -11.21
N ARG A 400 -19.31 -15.93 -10.03
CA ARG A 400 -19.63 -14.60 -9.46
C ARG A 400 -19.07 -13.45 -10.30
N LEU A 401 -17.88 -13.63 -10.88
CA LEU A 401 -17.28 -12.65 -11.78
C LEU A 401 -18.08 -12.50 -13.07
N LEU A 402 -18.54 -13.63 -13.64
CA LEU A 402 -19.43 -13.62 -14.80
C LEU A 402 -20.75 -12.90 -14.48
N GLN A 403 -21.36 -13.17 -13.32
CA GLN A 403 -22.55 -12.44 -12.88
C GLN A 403 -22.29 -10.92 -12.86
N CYS A 404 -21.17 -10.48 -12.27
CA CYS A 404 -20.85 -9.04 -12.16
C CYS A 404 -20.55 -8.39 -13.52
N LYS A 405 -19.96 -9.12 -14.47
CA LYS A 405 -19.69 -8.57 -15.81
C LYS A 405 -20.94 -8.54 -16.69
N ARG A 406 -21.73 -9.61 -16.66
CA ARG A 406 -22.85 -9.81 -17.57
C ARG A 406 -24.11 -9.05 -17.19
N VAL A 407 -24.11 -8.34 -16.06
CA VAL A 407 -25.15 -7.34 -15.80
C VAL A 407 -25.12 -6.20 -16.83
N PHE A 408 -23.96 -5.92 -17.44
CA PHE A 408 -23.81 -4.90 -18.48
C PHE A 408 -24.05 -5.49 -19.87
N LYS A 409 -25.01 -4.95 -20.61
CA LYS A 409 -25.36 -5.38 -21.98
C LYS A 409 -24.14 -5.47 -22.89
N GLU A 410 -23.22 -4.53 -22.74
CA GLU A 410 -22.02 -4.37 -23.54
C GLU A 410 -20.98 -5.46 -23.27
N GLN A 411 -21.05 -6.13 -22.11
CA GLN A 411 -20.02 -7.08 -21.65
C GLN A 411 -20.51 -8.54 -21.62
N ILE A 412 -21.75 -8.83 -22.01
CA ILE A 412 -22.35 -10.17 -21.93
C ILE A 412 -21.50 -11.22 -22.65
N ALA A 413 -21.05 -10.88 -23.86
CA ALA A 413 -20.29 -11.77 -24.74
C ALA A 413 -18.77 -11.66 -24.57
N ASP A 414 -18.28 -10.75 -23.73
CA ASP A 414 -16.85 -10.48 -23.60
C ASP A 414 -16.12 -11.59 -22.83
N ALA A 415 -14.95 -11.97 -23.35
CA ALA A 415 -14.05 -12.83 -22.62
C ALA A 415 -13.59 -12.16 -21.30
N THR A 416 -13.33 -12.97 -20.29
CA THR A 416 -13.08 -12.48 -18.93
C THR A 416 -11.60 -12.56 -18.59
N ALA A 417 -11.00 -11.39 -18.36
CA ALA A 417 -9.67 -11.30 -17.79
C ALA A 417 -9.69 -11.81 -16.34
N PHE A 418 -8.86 -12.80 -16.05
CA PHE A 418 -8.83 -13.42 -14.73
C PHE A 418 -7.40 -13.72 -14.30
N THR A 419 -6.72 -12.70 -13.76
CA THR A 419 -5.34 -12.83 -13.28
C THR A 419 -5.28 -13.66 -12.00
N LEU A 420 -4.17 -14.34 -11.77
CA LEU A 420 -3.97 -15.15 -10.57
C LEU A 420 -4.03 -14.31 -9.29
N THR A 421 -3.50 -13.08 -9.31
CA THR A 421 -3.55 -12.17 -8.16
C THR A 421 -4.98 -11.72 -7.88
N PHE A 422 -5.73 -11.32 -8.91
CA PHE A 422 -7.15 -10.98 -8.75
C PHE A 422 -7.95 -12.17 -8.20
N ALA A 423 -7.74 -13.37 -8.74
CA ALA A 423 -8.38 -14.59 -8.26
C ALA A 423 -8.08 -14.87 -6.77
N CYS A 424 -6.88 -14.54 -6.28
CA CYS A 424 -6.56 -14.69 -4.85
C CYS A 424 -7.47 -13.86 -3.96
N TYR A 425 -7.65 -12.57 -4.27
CA TYR A 425 -8.51 -11.68 -3.49
C TYR A 425 -10.00 -11.99 -3.71
N TRP A 426 -10.40 -12.20 -4.97
CA TRP A 426 -11.78 -12.42 -5.37
C TRP A 426 -12.38 -13.72 -4.84
N CYS A 427 -11.61 -14.82 -4.91
CA CYS A 427 -12.03 -16.17 -4.51
C CYS A 427 -11.57 -16.57 -3.09
N ARG A 428 -10.91 -15.67 -2.35
CA ARG A 428 -10.29 -15.96 -1.04
C ARG A 428 -9.27 -17.10 -1.09
N ILE A 429 -8.42 -17.12 -2.12
CA ILE A 429 -7.39 -18.15 -2.30
C ILE A 429 -6.06 -17.70 -1.65
N GLY A 430 -5.44 -18.62 -0.92
CA GLY A 430 -4.19 -18.45 -0.16
C GLY A 430 -3.09 -17.73 -0.92
N ASN A 431 -2.74 -18.26 -2.10
CA ASN A 431 -1.60 -17.80 -2.88
C ASN A 431 -1.81 -18.06 -4.37
N ARG A 432 -0.96 -17.43 -5.19
CA ARG A 432 -1.03 -17.50 -6.65
C ARG A 432 -0.81 -18.91 -7.21
N ASN A 433 -0.02 -19.74 -6.53
CA ASN A 433 0.24 -21.12 -6.96
C ASN A 433 -1.00 -22.01 -6.83
N THR A 434 -1.75 -21.82 -5.75
CA THR A 434 -3.03 -22.51 -5.53
C THR A 434 -4.07 -22.06 -6.55
N ALA A 435 -4.16 -20.74 -6.80
CA ALA A 435 -5.04 -20.22 -7.85
C ALA A 435 -4.67 -20.79 -9.22
N LYS A 436 -3.37 -20.87 -9.55
CA LYS A 436 -2.89 -21.48 -10.80
C LYS A 436 -3.28 -22.95 -10.90
N LYS A 437 -3.08 -23.74 -9.84
CA LYS A 437 -3.47 -25.14 -9.77
C LYS A 437 -4.98 -25.31 -10.02
N TYR A 438 -5.81 -24.52 -9.35
CA TYR A 438 -7.27 -24.57 -9.53
C TYR A 438 -7.70 -24.17 -10.93
N THR A 439 -7.06 -23.15 -11.51
CA THR A 439 -7.34 -22.74 -12.89
C THR A 439 -7.00 -23.88 -13.85
N GLN A 440 -5.86 -24.55 -13.66
CA GLN A 440 -5.47 -25.69 -14.49
C GLN A 440 -6.48 -26.84 -14.39
N ILE A 441 -6.91 -27.19 -13.18
CA ILE A 441 -7.93 -28.24 -12.97
C ILE A 441 -9.22 -27.93 -13.73
N LEU A 442 -9.71 -26.68 -13.66
CA LEU A 442 -10.92 -26.29 -14.38
C LEU A 442 -10.75 -26.25 -15.91
N LEU A 443 -9.54 -25.99 -16.40
CA LEU A 443 -9.22 -26.07 -17.83
C LEU A 443 -9.16 -27.53 -18.29
N ASP A 444 -8.49 -28.40 -17.54
CA ASP A 444 -8.30 -29.82 -17.86
C ASP A 444 -9.63 -30.58 -17.87
N ASN A 445 -10.53 -30.24 -16.94
CA ASN A 445 -11.88 -30.80 -16.87
C ASN A 445 -12.88 -30.11 -17.80
N GLY A 446 -12.42 -29.21 -18.69
CA GLY A 446 -13.28 -28.59 -19.69
C GLY A 446 -14.42 -27.74 -19.12
N VAL A 447 -14.25 -27.17 -17.92
CA VAL A 447 -15.18 -26.21 -17.32
C VAL A 447 -14.90 -24.80 -17.85
N LEU A 448 -13.61 -24.46 -17.92
CA LEU A 448 -13.12 -23.19 -18.46
C LEU A 448 -12.37 -23.41 -19.77
N ARG A 449 -12.30 -22.36 -20.59
CA ARG A 449 -11.48 -22.35 -21.79
C ARG A 449 -10.73 -21.03 -21.91
N PHE A 450 -9.43 -21.13 -22.18
CA PHE A 450 -8.63 -19.99 -22.62
C PHE A 450 -9.00 -19.65 -24.06
N VAL A 451 -9.39 -18.39 -24.31
CA VAL A 451 -9.84 -17.95 -25.64
C VAL A 451 -8.91 -16.93 -26.27
N ASP A 452 -8.21 -16.12 -25.47
CA ASP A 452 -7.35 -15.04 -25.95
C ASP A 452 -6.43 -14.50 -24.83
N ARG A 453 -5.62 -13.48 -25.13
CA ARG A 453 -4.79 -12.78 -24.15
C ARG A 453 -4.73 -11.27 -24.41
N ILE A 454 -4.67 -10.49 -23.35
CA ILE A 454 -4.36 -9.05 -23.42
C ILE A 454 -2.85 -8.90 -23.22
N ASN A 455 -2.15 -8.27 -24.15
CA ASN A 455 -0.73 -7.97 -24.00
C ASN A 455 -0.54 -6.68 -23.19
N LEU A 456 0.40 -6.69 -22.24
CA LEU A 456 0.69 -5.54 -21.39
C LEU A 456 1.84 -4.68 -21.97
N PRO A 457 1.81 -3.35 -21.81
CA PRO A 457 2.80 -2.44 -22.40
C PRO A 457 4.26 -2.68 -21.96
N ARG A 458 4.47 -3.24 -20.76
CA ARG A 458 5.79 -3.47 -20.15
C ARG A 458 6.29 -4.91 -20.31
N GLY A 459 5.71 -5.67 -21.24
CA GLY A 459 5.93 -7.11 -21.37
C GLY A 459 5.02 -7.92 -20.43
N GLY A 460 4.53 -9.06 -20.92
CA GLY A 460 3.57 -9.92 -20.22
C GLY A 460 2.20 -9.95 -20.88
N SER A 461 1.37 -10.91 -20.45
CA SER A 461 0.00 -11.04 -20.96
C SER A 461 -0.99 -11.49 -19.88
N VAL A 462 -2.23 -11.02 -19.97
CA VAL A 462 -3.35 -11.41 -19.11
C VAL A 462 -4.22 -12.40 -19.87
N PRO A 463 -4.44 -13.62 -19.36
CA PRO A 463 -5.29 -14.59 -20.03
C PRO A 463 -6.76 -14.15 -20.01
N LEU A 464 -7.43 -14.33 -21.15
CA LEU A 464 -8.86 -14.19 -21.31
C LEU A 464 -9.51 -15.57 -21.31
N ILE A 465 -10.43 -15.76 -20.37
CA ILE A 465 -11.07 -17.04 -20.07
C ILE A 465 -12.58 -16.91 -20.27
N MET A 466 -13.22 -17.99 -20.73
CA MET A 466 -14.68 -18.11 -20.83
C MET A 466 -15.15 -19.47 -20.32
N PRO A 467 -16.45 -19.62 -20.00
CA PRO A 467 -17.09 -20.92 -19.94
C PRO A 467 -16.77 -21.78 -21.15
N ALA A 468 -16.37 -23.02 -20.92
CA ALA A 468 -16.21 -23.97 -22.01
C ALA A 468 -17.58 -24.29 -22.64
N GLY A 469 -17.61 -24.44 -23.97
CA GLY A 469 -18.84 -24.77 -24.70
C GLY A 469 -19.17 -23.76 -25.80
N LYS A 470 -20.47 -23.43 -25.94
CA LYS A 470 -20.98 -22.59 -27.03
C LYS A 470 -20.45 -21.16 -26.95
N SER A 471 -20.40 -20.56 -25.75
CA SER A 471 -19.97 -19.17 -25.55
C SER A 471 -18.53 -18.92 -26.03
N ALA A 472 -17.60 -19.83 -25.71
CA ALA A 472 -16.23 -19.75 -26.20
C ALA A 472 -16.13 -19.87 -27.74
N LYS A 473 -16.97 -20.71 -28.37
CA LYS A 473 -17.01 -20.84 -29.84
C LYS A 473 -17.56 -19.56 -30.50
N VAL A 474 -18.61 -18.98 -29.93
CA VAL A 474 -19.20 -17.72 -30.41
C VAL A 474 -18.18 -16.59 -30.33
N TYR A 475 -17.47 -16.44 -29.21
CA TYR A 475 -16.42 -15.43 -29.07
C TYR A 475 -15.33 -15.57 -30.15
N GLN A 476 -14.85 -16.80 -30.41
CA GLN A 476 -13.86 -17.05 -31.46
C GLN A 476 -14.39 -16.72 -32.87
N LEU A 477 -15.67 -16.98 -33.15
CA LEU A 477 -16.31 -16.62 -34.41
C LEU A 477 -16.37 -15.10 -34.59
N CYS A 478 -16.86 -14.37 -33.58
CA CYS A 478 -16.92 -12.90 -33.60
C CYS A 478 -15.53 -12.28 -33.79
N GLN A 479 -14.50 -12.79 -33.12
CA GLN A 479 -13.13 -12.30 -33.29
C GLN A 479 -12.59 -12.53 -34.72
N ARG A 480 -12.94 -13.65 -35.35
CA ARG A 480 -12.60 -13.91 -36.77
C ARG A 480 -13.31 -12.94 -37.70
N GLU A 481 -14.60 -12.68 -37.48
CA GLU A 481 -15.37 -11.71 -38.27
C GLU A 481 -14.85 -10.28 -38.09
N SER A 482 -14.52 -9.86 -36.88
CA SER A 482 -13.91 -8.54 -36.63
C SER A 482 -12.55 -8.39 -37.30
N LYS A 483 -11.72 -9.44 -37.28
CA LYS A 483 -10.44 -9.47 -38.02
C LYS A 483 -10.65 -9.47 -39.54
N ALA A 484 -11.64 -10.21 -40.04
CA ALA A 484 -12.00 -10.21 -41.46
C ALA A 484 -12.53 -8.84 -41.93
N LYS A 485 -13.35 -8.15 -41.12
CA LYS A 485 -13.82 -6.78 -41.39
C LYS A 485 -12.69 -5.75 -41.36
N ARG A 486 -11.68 -5.92 -40.48
CA ARG A 486 -10.46 -5.09 -40.48
C ARG A 486 -9.54 -5.39 -41.68
N GLY A 487 -9.45 -6.64 -42.11
CA GLY A 487 -8.73 -7.06 -43.31
C GLY A 487 -9.36 -6.55 -44.60
N TYR A 488 -10.71 -6.53 -44.68
CA TYR A 488 -11.46 -6.05 -45.84
C TYR A 488 -11.46 -4.52 -45.98
N LYS A 489 -11.27 -3.77 -44.88
CA LYS A 489 -11.09 -2.31 -44.92
C LYS A 489 -9.73 -1.87 -45.49
N ASN A 490 -8.76 -2.78 -45.63
CA ASN A 490 -7.43 -2.45 -46.18
C ASN A 490 -7.33 -2.56 -47.72
N THR A 491 -8.41 -2.86 -48.43
CA THR A 491 -8.44 -2.97 -49.90
C THR A 491 -9.28 -1.89 -50.61
N VAL A 492 -9.72 -0.85 -49.90
CA VAL A 492 -10.38 0.33 -50.50
C VAL A 492 -9.76 1.61 -49.96
N LYS A 493 -9.04 2.37 -50.80
CA LYS A 493 -8.74 3.80 -50.57
C LYS A 493 -9.92 4.64 -51.08
N PRO A 494 -10.10 5.91 -50.67
CA PRO A 494 -10.12 6.51 -49.33
C PRO A 494 -11.46 7.29 -49.07
N ALA A 495 -11.74 7.71 -47.83
CA ALA A 495 -12.50 8.93 -47.54
C ALA A 495 -12.22 9.41 -46.10
N GLN A 496 -11.69 10.63 -45.97
CA GLN A 496 -11.56 11.35 -44.70
C GLN A 496 -12.95 11.65 -44.13
N TYR A 497 -13.23 11.20 -42.91
CA TYR A 497 -14.20 11.76 -41.96
C TYR A 497 -13.77 11.38 -40.53
N PRO A 498 -14.17 12.18 -39.51
CA PRO A 498 -13.31 12.54 -38.39
C PRO A 498 -13.16 11.45 -37.34
N ILE A 499 -12.03 11.52 -36.64
CA ILE A 499 -11.76 10.81 -35.40
C ILE A 499 -12.79 11.29 -34.38
N VAL A 500 -13.79 10.46 -34.08
CA VAL A 500 -14.57 10.61 -32.85
C VAL A 500 -13.67 10.13 -31.72
N GLU A 501 -13.08 11.07 -30.98
CA GLU A 501 -12.47 10.81 -29.69
C GLU A 501 -13.50 10.15 -28.79
N LEU A 502 -13.30 8.87 -28.48
CA LEU A 502 -13.96 8.24 -27.34
C LEU A 502 -13.45 8.96 -26.09
N ALA A 503 -14.34 9.74 -25.49
CA ALA A 503 -14.08 10.50 -24.28
C ALA A 503 -13.45 9.60 -23.20
N PRO A 504 -12.36 10.04 -22.55
CA PRO A 504 -11.75 9.28 -21.47
C PRO A 504 -12.72 9.17 -20.30
N VAL A 505 -12.97 7.93 -19.86
CA VAL A 505 -13.60 7.64 -18.57
C VAL A 505 -12.75 8.31 -17.49
N VAL A 506 -13.35 9.31 -16.88
CA VAL A 506 -12.78 10.24 -15.92
C VAL A 506 -12.29 9.48 -14.68
N SER A 507 -10.99 9.17 -14.64
CA SER A 507 -10.23 8.94 -13.42
C SER A 507 -9.75 10.30 -12.89
N MET A 508 -10.63 11.05 -12.23
CA MET A 508 -10.29 12.36 -11.65
C MET A 508 -9.56 12.21 -10.31
N TYR A 509 -8.23 12.20 -10.35
CA TYR A 509 -7.40 12.77 -9.29
C TYR A 509 -6.96 14.16 -9.73
N SER A 510 -7.75 15.18 -9.41
CA SER A 510 -7.30 16.57 -9.40
C SER A 510 -8.25 17.39 -8.53
N TYR A 511 -7.85 17.63 -7.29
CA TYR A 511 -8.51 18.61 -6.43
C TYR A 511 -8.17 20.02 -6.91
N LYS A 512 -9.17 20.77 -7.40
CA LYS A 512 -9.23 22.23 -7.21
C LYS A 512 -10.67 22.64 -6.93
N SER A 513 -10.86 23.23 -5.75
CA SER A 513 -12.11 23.80 -5.27
C SER A 513 -12.50 25.03 -6.10
N THR A 514 -13.71 25.09 -6.62
CA THR A 514 -14.29 26.28 -7.26
C THR A 514 -15.13 27.08 -6.27
N ALA A 515 -14.98 28.40 -6.29
CA ALA A 515 -15.88 29.34 -5.63
C ALA A 515 -16.97 29.80 -6.63
N VAL A 516 -18.16 30.04 -6.07
CA VAL A 516 -19.45 30.32 -6.73
C VAL A 516 -19.48 31.70 -7.39
N VAL A 517 -20.14 31.81 -8.56
CA VAL A 517 -20.51 33.09 -9.20
C VAL A 517 -22.03 33.26 -9.21
N SER A 518 -22.50 34.43 -8.79
CA SER A 518 -23.86 34.93 -8.95
C SER A 518 -23.98 35.82 -10.18
N SER A 519 -25.17 35.76 -10.79
CA SER A 519 -25.69 36.29 -12.06
C SER A 519 -25.46 37.78 -12.41
N LYS A 520 -25.02 38.07 -13.65
CA LYS A 520 -25.74 38.79 -14.76
C LYS A 520 -24.77 39.27 -15.88
N PRO A 521 -25.24 39.58 -17.11
CA PRO A 521 -24.52 39.30 -18.37
C PRO A 521 -23.84 40.53 -18.98
N ILE A 522 -22.57 40.42 -19.42
CA ILE A 522 -21.90 41.44 -20.25
C ILE A 522 -20.89 40.81 -21.23
N LYS A 523 -20.94 41.34 -22.48
CA LYS A 523 -20.02 41.35 -23.64
C LYS A 523 -18.84 40.36 -23.70
N VAL A 524 -18.74 39.71 -24.85
CA VAL A 524 -17.60 38.90 -25.30
C VAL A 524 -16.40 39.82 -25.56
N GLU A 525 -15.39 39.72 -24.70
CA GLU A 525 -14.00 40.13 -24.91
C GLU A 525 -13.08 38.91 -24.73
N PRO A 526 -11.89 38.89 -25.36
CA PRO A 526 -11.04 37.71 -25.40
C PRO A 526 -10.62 37.26 -23.98
N ILE A 527 -10.72 35.95 -23.77
CA ILE A 527 -10.42 35.26 -22.52
C ILE A 527 -8.98 35.58 -22.07
N PRO A 528 -8.75 36.03 -20.83
CA PRO A 528 -7.41 36.24 -20.31
C PRO A 528 -6.70 34.90 -20.07
N ILE A 529 -5.47 34.83 -20.55
CA ILE A 529 -4.49 33.77 -20.29
C ILE A 529 -4.36 33.57 -18.77
N LEU A 530 -4.77 32.40 -18.29
CA LEU A 530 -4.65 32.00 -16.89
C LEU A 530 -3.16 31.87 -16.53
N GLN A 531 -2.75 32.66 -15.54
CA GLN A 531 -1.40 32.80 -15.01
C GLN A 531 -0.70 31.47 -14.65
N THR A 532 0.24 31.07 -15.51
CA THR A 532 1.36 30.14 -15.24
C THR A 532 2.58 30.85 -14.65
N THR A 533 2.44 32.06 -14.11
CA THR A 533 3.57 32.93 -13.73
C THR A 533 4.18 32.66 -12.35
N ALA A 534 3.54 31.90 -11.45
CA ALA A 534 4.04 31.71 -10.09
C ALA A 534 5.14 30.62 -9.93
N VAL A 535 5.15 29.61 -10.82
CA VAL A 535 6.17 28.53 -10.77
C VAL A 535 7.42 28.94 -11.55
N ASN A 536 7.26 29.67 -12.66
CA ASN A 536 8.37 30.06 -13.52
C ASN A 536 9.20 31.25 -12.98
N ARG A 537 8.60 32.16 -12.19
CA ARG A 537 9.37 33.24 -11.53
C ARG A 537 10.38 32.73 -10.50
N ARG A 538 10.07 31.62 -9.81
CA ARG A 538 10.96 31.06 -8.77
C ARG A 538 12.19 30.33 -9.30
N ILE A 539 12.25 30.01 -10.60
CA ILE A 539 13.43 29.39 -11.22
C ILE A 539 14.55 30.43 -11.37
N PHE A 540 14.21 31.70 -11.59
CA PHE A 540 15.16 32.80 -11.84
C PHE A 540 15.36 33.75 -10.64
N GLU A 541 14.53 33.71 -9.60
CA GLU A 541 14.65 34.60 -8.43
C GLU A 541 15.59 34.10 -7.32
N GLY A 542 16.40 33.06 -7.56
CA GLY A 542 17.24 32.47 -6.51
C GLY A 542 18.57 31.90 -6.98
N GLY A 543 19.61 32.76 -6.98
CA GLY A 543 21.03 32.40 -6.98
C GLY A 543 21.78 32.79 -8.26
N ASN A 544 22.71 33.73 -8.17
CA ASN A 544 23.52 34.29 -9.28
C ASN A 544 24.61 33.34 -9.85
N ASN A 545 24.53 32.03 -9.62
CA ASN A 545 25.53 31.10 -10.12
C ASN A 545 24.92 30.17 -11.18
N ASP A 546 25.45 30.26 -12.40
CA ASP A 546 25.04 29.48 -13.58
C ASP A 546 24.92 27.97 -13.31
N THR A 547 25.72 27.44 -12.39
CA THR A 547 25.71 26.04 -11.97
C THR A 547 24.40 25.62 -11.30
N ASP A 548 23.74 26.54 -10.60
CA ASP A 548 22.55 26.25 -9.79
C ASP A 548 21.27 26.22 -10.65
N VAL A 549 21.25 27.04 -11.71
CA VAL A 549 20.19 27.04 -12.73
C VAL A 549 20.26 25.75 -13.55
N VAL A 550 21.46 25.34 -13.96
CA VAL A 550 21.70 24.09 -14.71
C VAL A 550 21.24 22.86 -13.92
N MET A 551 21.57 22.78 -12.62
CA MET A 551 21.16 21.65 -11.78
C MET A 551 19.65 21.56 -11.55
N ARG A 552 18.94 22.70 -11.56
CA ARG A 552 17.48 22.73 -11.46
C ARG A 552 16.80 22.29 -12.76
N ILE A 553 17.32 22.70 -13.91
CA ILE A 553 16.86 22.24 -15.23
C ILE A 553 17.06 20.72 -15.37
N ILE A 554 18.24 20.22 -14.97
CA ILE A 554 18.55 18.77 -14.98
C ILE A 554 17.61 17.98 -14.06
N ASN A 555 17.26 18.51 -12.89
CA ASN A 555 16.32 17.84 -11.98
C ASN A 555 14.89 17.77 -12.56
N VAL A 556 14.45 18.80 -13.29
CA VAL A 556 13.16 18.78 -13.99
C VAL A 556 13.16 17.76 -15.14
N ILE A 557 14.26 17.66 -15.89
CA ILE A 557 14.42 16.64 -16.95
C ILE A 557 14.43 15.22 -16.35
N ARG A 558 15.12 15.02 -15.23
CA ARG A 558 15.18 13.73 -14.51
C ARG A 558 13.84 13.32 -13.90
N GLN A 559 13.06 14.26 -13.35
CA GLN A 559 11.76 13.97 -12.76
C GLN A 559 10.70 13.61 -13.81
N ASN A 560 10.83 14.09 -15.03
CA ASN A 560 9.83 13.90 -16.09
C ASN A 560 10.26 12.91 -17.20
N GLY A 561 11.49 12.36 -17.15
CA GLY A 561 11.95 11.30 -18.06
C GLY A 561 12.03 11.73 -19.53
N MET A 562 12.41 12.97 -19.80
CA MET A 562 12.41 13.55 -21.15
C MET A 562 13.74 13.31 -21.90
N LEU A 563 13.66 12.82 -23.14
CA LEU A 563 14.80 12.61 -24.05
C LEU A 563 15.35 13.96 -24.54
N ALA A 564 16.65 14.04 -24.83
CA ALA A 564 17.31 15.28 -25.29
C ALA A 564 16.68 15.90 -26.56
N LEU A 565 16.04 15.08 -27.41
CA LEU A 565 15.30 15.52 -28.60
C LEU A 565 14.05 16.37 -28.28
N SER A 566 13.51 16.29 -27.06
CA SER A 566 12.31 17.06 -26.69
C SER A 566 12.61 18.45 -26.15
N LEU A 567 13.87 18.82 -25.88
CA LEU A 567 14.18 20.13 -25.32
C LEU A 567 14.06 21.24 -26.39
N GLU A 568 14.49 20.98 -27.61
CA GLU A 568 14.33 21.89 -28.75
C GLU A 568 12.85 22.04 -29.15
N VAL A 569 12.07 20.95 -29.03
CA VAL A 569 10.61 20.96 -29.27
C VAL A 569 9.87 21.74 -28.19
N LEU A 570 10.27 21.60 -26.92
CA LEU A 570 9.66 22.35 -25.82
C LEU A 570 9.97 23.85 -25.90
N LEU A 571 11.16 24.24 -26.38
CA LEU A 571 11.50 25.65 -26.60
C LEU A 571 10.72 26.24 -27.78
N ALA A 572 10.36 25.43 -28.78
CA ALA A 572 9.54 25.84 -29.91
C ALA A 572 8.02 25.90 -29.60
N GLU A 573 7.51 25.03 -28.72
CA GLU A 573 6.07 24.99 -28.37
C GLU A 573 5.67 25.97 -27.25
N VAL A 574 6.61 26.49 -26.45
CA VAL A 574 6.30 27.30 -25.25
C VAL A 574 6.37 28.82 -25.51
N GLU A 575 6.70 29.29 -26.72
CA GLU A 575 6.90 30.72 -27.05
C GLU A 575 7.65 31.48 -25.93
N LEU A 576 8.75 30.90 -25.43
CA LEU A 576 9.66 31.64 -24.55
C LEU A 576 10.44 32.65 -25.41
N PRO A 577 10.67 33.89 -24.92
CA PRO A 577 11.61 34.77 -25.57
C PRO A 577 12.97 34.10 -25.51
N VAL A 578 13.43 33.61 -26.65
CA VAL A 578 14.76 33.04 -26.80
C VAL A 578 15.72 34.23 -26.76
N ASP A 579 16.29 34.51 -25.60
CA ASP A 579 17.37 35.48 -25.49
C ASP A 579 18.71 34.86 -25.90
N ASP A 580 19.65 35.73 -26.31
CA ASP A 580 20.95 35.31 -26.85
C ASP A 580 21.78 34.53 -25.81
N GLU A 581 21.51 34.70 -24.51
CA GLU A 581 22.16 33.98 -23.41
C GLU A 581 21.73 32.50 -23.35
N LEU A 582 20.44 32.19 -23.54
CA LEU A 582 19.96 30.80 -23.57
C LEU A 582 20.48 30.05 -24.81
N ILE A 583 20.57 30.73 -25.95
CA ILE A 583 21.17 30.18 -27.19
C ILE A 583 22.66 29.90 -26.99
N ALA A 584 23.37 30.80 -26.33
CA ALA A 584 24.80 30.65 -26.04
C ALA A 584 25.07 29.47 -25.07
N PHE A 585 24.09 29.05 -24.27
CA PHE A 585 24.23 27.98 -23.27
C PHE A 585 23.96 26.57 -23.79
N LEU A 586 23.21 26.43 -24.90
CA LEU A 586 22.87 25.15 -25.52
C LEU A 586 24.09 24.25 -25.86
N PRO A 587 25.22 24.79 -26.38
CA PRO A 587 26.43 24.01 -26.63
C PRO A 587 27.04 23.39 -25.36
N PHE A 588 26.94 24.07 -24.22
CA PHE A 588 27.52 23.59 -22.94
C PHE A 588 26.71 22.43 -22.36
N VAL A 589 25.38 22.51 -22.45
CA VAL A 589 24.47 21.42 -22.05
C VAL A 589 24.67 20.19 -22.95
N LYS A 590 24.78 20.38 -24.27
CA LYS A 590 25.07 19.29 -25.22
C LYS A 590 26.41 18.61 -24.92
N ARG A 591 27.45 19.38 -24.59
CA ARG A 591 28.78 18.85 -24.22
C ARG A 591 28.75 18.08 -22.90
N TYR A 592 28.07 18.59 -21.87
CA TYR A 592 27.97 17.91 -20.58
C TYR A 592 27.23 16.57 -20.67
N ILE A 593 26.18 16.48 -21.50
CA ILE A 593 25.47 15.22 -21.78
C ILE A 593 26.39 14.24 -22.53
N SER A 594 27.13 14.72 -23.54
CA SER A 594 28.10 13.90 -24.27
C SER A 594 29.20 13.35 -23.35
N ASP A 595 29.80 14.18 -22.50
CA ASP A 595 30.84 13.77 -21.54
C ASP A 595 30.29 12.79 -20.49
N TYR A 596 29.01 12.91 -20.13
CA TYR A 596 28.34 11.98 -19.21
C TYR A 596 28.08 10.62 -19.85
N ASP A 597 27.60 10.59 -21.11
CA ASP A 597 27.36 9.35 -21.86
C ASP A 597 28.67 8.61 -22.17
N GLU A 598 29.76 9.33 -22.42
CA GLU A 598 31.09 8.76 -22.62
C GLU A 598 31.67 8.16 -21.32
N LYS A 599 31.35 8.78 -20.16
CA LYS A 599 31.79 8.31 -18.84
C LYS A 599 30.94 7.17 -18.29
N TYR A 600 29.68 7.04 -18.70
CA TYR A 600 28.75 6.01 -18.25
C TYR A 600 28.00 5.30 -19.40
N PRO A 601 28.72 4.59 -20.29
CA PRO A 601 28.15 4.06 -21.54
C PRO A 601 27.07 2.99 -21.35
N LYS A 602 26.97 2.37 -20.16
CA LYS A 602 25.94 1.37 -19.82
C LYS A 602 24.61 1.97 -19.35
N LEU A 603 24.58 3.28 -19.09
CA LEU A 603 23.38 4.04 -18.71
C LEU A 603 22.89 4.94 -19.85
N SER A 604 23.52 4.86 -21.03
CA SER A 604 23.09 5.57 -22.23
C SER A 604 21.70 5.07 -22.67
N TYR A 605 20.69 5.91 -22.49
CA TYR A 605 19.35 5.73 -23.02
C TYR A 605 19.29 6.39 -24.40
N LYS A 606 19.49 5.59 -25.45
CA LYS A 606 19.19 5.99 -26.83
C LYS A 606 17.71 6.27 -27.04
#